data_AF-A0A091CEK1-F1
#
_entry.id   AF-A0A091CEK1-F1
#
_cell.length_a   1.000
_cell.length_b   1.000
_cell.length_c   1.000
_cell.angle_alpha   90.00
_cell.angle_beta   90.00
_cell.angle_gamma   90.00
#
_symmetry.space_group_name_H-M   'P 1'
#
loop_
_entity.id
_entity.type
_entity.pdbx_description
1 polymer ?
#
loop_
_entity_poly.entity_id
_entity_poly.type
_entity_poly.pdbx_seq_one_letter_code
_entity_poly.pdbx_strand_id
1 'polypeptide(L)' 'MPIVTKKWQSYAFHINYRHRLLFIKVTTSSVELHLVSGQPLSLTVYQKPYTLTDNLTIAV' A
#
# COMPACT_ATOMS: atom_id res chain seq x y z
N MET A 1 -7.44 1.39 7.50
CA MET A 1 -6.57 0.20 7.60
C MET A 1 -6.97 -0.77 6.51
N PRO A 2 -6.02 -1.30 5.72
CA PRO A 2 -6.33 -2.39 4.78
C PRO A 2 -6.70 -3.66 5.56
N ILE A 3 -7.78 -4.34 5.16
CA ILE A 3 -8.29 -5.56 5.82
C ILE A 3 -8.72 -6.54 4.74
N VAL A 4 -8.22 -7.77 4.81
CA VAL A 4 -8.68 -8.87 3.97
C VAL A 4 -9.85 -9.58 4.66
N THR A 5 -10.98 -9.73 3.96
CA THR A 5 -12.12 -10.49 4.51
C THR A 5 -11.81 -11.99 4.50
N LYS A 6 -12.43 -12.78 5.39
CA LYS A 6 -12.13 -14.23 5.58
C LYS A 6 -12.18 -15.09 4.31
N LYS A 7 -12.84 -14.64 3.24
CA LYS A 7 -13.00 -15.40 1.99
C LYS A 7 -11.92 -15.11 0.95
N TRP A 8 -11.16 -14.03 1.10
CA TRP A 8 -10.19 -13.59 0.09
C TRP A 8 -8.77 -13.82 0.61
N GLN A 9 -7.85 -14.26 -0.26
CA GLN A 9 -6.44 -14.43 0.10
C GLN A 9 -5.64 -13.14 -0.07
N SER A 10 -6.04 -12.32 -1.05
CA SER A 10 -5.48 -11.00 -1.30
C SER A 10 -6.43 -10.16 -2.14
N TYR A 11 -6.18 -8.86 -2.18
CA TYR A 11 -6.71 -7.96 -3.21
C TYR A 11 -5.66 -6.94 -3.59
N ALA A 12 -5.75 -6.42 -4.82
CA ALA A 12 -4.84 -5.41 -5.32
C ALA A 12 -5.57 -4.39 -6.18
N PHE A 13 -5.12 -3.14 -6.14
CA PHE A 13 -5.71 -2.05 -6.90
C PHE A 13 -4.69 -0.94 -7.18
N HIS A 14 -4.97 -0.15 -8.20
CA HIS A 14 -4.30 1.12 -8.44
C HIS A 14 -5.15 2.28 -7.93
N ILE A 15 -4.51 3.30 -7.36
CA ILE A 15 -5.17 4.54 -6.94
C ILE A 15 -4.35 5.76 -7.34
N ASN A 16 -5.03 6.78 -7.84
CA ASN A 16 -4.46 8.10 -8.04
C ASN A 16 -4.59 8.91 -6.76
N TYR A 17 -3.48 9.42 -6.23
CA TYR A 17 -3.48 10.25 -5.03
C TYR A 17 -2.49 11.39 -5.13
N ARG A 18 -3.00 12.63 -5.17
CA ARG A 18 -2.20 13.87 -5.23
C ARG A 18 -1.10 13.79 -6.31
N HIS A 19 -1.52 13.55 -7.56
CA HIS A 19 -0.66 13.42 -8.75
C HIS A 19 0.34 12.25 -8.73
N ARG A 20 0.07 11.22 -7.93
CA ARG A 20 0.81 9.96 -7.95
C ARG A 20 -0.10 8.82 -8.34
N LEU A 21 0.46 7.85 -9.04
CA LEU A 21 -0.16 6.54 -9.23
C LEU A 21 0.46 5.58 -8.22
N LEU A 22 -0.37 4.99 -7.38
CA LEU A 22 0.04 4.01 -6.39
C LEU A 22 -0.57 2.66 -6.73
N PHE A 23 0.21 1.60 -6.57
CA PHE A 23 -0.29 0.22 -6.53
C PHE A 23 -0.31 -0.24 -5.08
N ILE A 24 -1.44 -0.82 -4.66
CA ILE A 24 -1.62 -1.35 -3.32
C ILE A 24 -2.06 -2.79 -3.43
N LYS A 25 -1.34 -3.70 -2.80
CA LYS A 25 -1.72 -5.10 -2.64
C LYS A 25 -1.74 -5.46 -1.16
N VAL A 26 -2.80 -6.15 -0.77
CA VAL A 26 -3.07 -6.50 0.62
C VAL A 26 -3.30 -8.00 0.64
N THR A 27 -2.50 -8.69 1.44
CA THR A 27 -2.63 -10.12 1.72
C THR A 27 -3.01 -10.32 3.19
N THR A 28 -3.17 -11.58 3.60
CA THR A 28 -3.42 -11.93 5.01
C THR A 28 -2.20 -11.67 5.92
N SER A 29 -1.00 -11.53 5.36
CA SER A 29 0.26 -11.41 6.12
C SER A 29 1.07 -10.16 5.79
N SER A 30 0.69 -9.43 4.75
CA SER A 30 1.46 -8.28 4.27
C SER A 30 0.62 -7.25 3.53
N VAL A 31 1.12 -6.01 3.51
CA VAL A 31 0.70 -4.96 2.60
C VAL A 31 1.91 -4.53 1.78
N GLU A 32 1.74 -4.52 0.46
CA GLU A 32 2.71 -4.07 -0.54
C GLU A 32 2.20 -2.74 -1.13
N LEU A 33 3.03 -1.71 -1.11
CA LEU A 33 2.76 -0.41 -1.71
C LEU A 33 3.85 -0.07 -2.72
N HIS A 34 3.48 0.25 -3.96
CA HIS A 34 4.43 0.72 -4.97
C HIS A 34 4.05 2.14 -5.42
N LEU A 35 5.03 3.04 -5.46
CA LEU A 35 4.94 4.33 -6.13
C LEU A 35 5.19 4.11 -7.62
N VAL A 36 4.12 3.85 -8.37
CA VAL A 36 4.21 3.58 -9.81
C VAL A 36 4.61 4.84 -10.58
N SER A 37 4.15 6.01 -10.13
CA SER A 37 4.51 7.29 -10.72
C SER A 37 4.33 8.45 -9.75
N GLY A 38 5.18 9.47 -9.88
CA GLY A 38 5.14 10.71 -9.12
C GLY A 38 6.29 10.84 -8.13
N GLN A 39 6.14 11.72 -7.14
CA GLN A 39 7.18 12.03 -6.16
C GLN A 39 7.04 11.20 -4.88
N PRO A 40 8.12 10.95 -4.12
CA PRO A 40 8.05 10.29 -2.82
C PRO A 40 7.01 10.90 -1.89
N LEU A 41 6.42 10.06 -1.04
CA LEU A 41 5.27 10.45 -0.21
C LEU A 41 5.35 9.82 1.18
N SER A 42 5.06 10.61 2.21
CA SER A 42 4.91 10.12 3.58
C SER A 42 3.48 9.67 3.84
N LEU A 43 3.32 8.45 4.34
CA LEU A 43 2.03 7.82 4.59
C LEU A 43 2.05 7.03 5.90
N THR A 44 0.88 6.87 6.51
CA THR A 44 0.72 6.11 7.74
C THR A 44 -0.04 4.83 7.45
N VAL A 45 0.59 3.69 7.74
CA VAL A 45 0.00 2.35 7.56
C VAL A 45 0.07 1.65 8.90
N TYR A 46 -1.06 1.12 9.38
CA TYR A 46 -1.19 0.52 10.71
C TYR A 46 -0.57 1.37 11.83
N GLN A 47 -0.88 2.67 11.81
CA GLN A 47 -0.38 3.67 12.79
C GLN A 47 1.14 3.90 12.77
N LYS A 48 1.88 3.28 11.84
CA LYS A 48 3.31 3.51 11.66
C LYS A 48 3.55 4.44 10.46
N PRO A 49 4.37 5.49 10.61
CA PRO A 49 4.73 6.37 9.51
C PRO A 49 5.78 5.70 8.62
N TYR A 50 5.64 5.88 7.30
CA TYR A 50 6.58 5.42 6.29
C TYR A 50 6.75 6.46 5.21
N THR A 51 7.92 6.45 4.56
CA THR A 51 8.15 7.20 3.32
C THR A 51 8.23 6.21 2.18
N LEU A 52 7.31 6.33 1.24
CA LEU A 52 7.28 5.53 0.03
C LEU A 52 8.07 6.24 -1.07
N THR A 53 9.23 5.71 -1.42
CA THR A 53 10.08 6.21 -2.52
C THR A 53 9.96 5.35 -3.77
N ASP A 54 9.91 4.02 -3.62
CA ASP A 54 9.67 3.07 -4.71
C ASP A 54 8.67 2.01 -4.25
N ASN A 55 9.14 1.02 -3.50
CA ASN A 55 8.34 -0.10 -3.01
C ASN A 55 8.47 -0.22 -1.50
N LEU A 56 7.38 -0.57 -0.84
CA LEU A 56 7.32 -0.78 0.60
C LEU A 56 6.45 -1.99 0.90
N THR A 57 7.02 -2.95 1.63
CA THR A 57 6.30 -4.12 2.12
C THR A 57 6.26 -4.09 3.65
N ILE A 58 5.06 -4.20 4.21
CA ILE A 58 4.80 -4.16 5.65
C ILE A 58 4.13 -5.48 6.04
N ALA A 59 4.69 -6.19 7.01
CA ALA A 59 4.05 -7.37 7.59
C ALA A 59 2.84 -6.95 8.47
N VAL A 60 1.74 -7.68 8.37
CA VAL A 60 0.48 -7.46 9.10
C VAL A 60 0.38 -8.42 10.28
#